data_AF-A0AB33T6D7-F1
#
_entry.id   AF-A0AB33T6D7-F1
#
_cell.length_a   1.000
_cell.length_b   1.000
_cell.length_c   1.000
_cell.angle_alpha   90.00
_cell.angle_beta   90.00
_cell.angle_gamma   90.00
#
_symmetry.space_group_name_H-M   'P 1'
#
loop_
_entity.id
_entity.type
_entity.pdbx_description
1 polymer ?
#
loop_
_entity_poly.entity_id
_entity_poly.type
_entity_poly.pdbx_seq_one_letter_code
_entity_poly.pdbx_strand_id
1 'polypeptide(L)'
;MVVGWWVEYFVSPTPGALILTGGVPGVEVTEDVFAEPVGAELTLTGSRPSLEQTVHPAPPALALTGGVPNVSVGQVISPAHADLTVTGGTPSLGLKVAPAAAAATLTGGTPTVTIKSPLSYVSANASTTSSVSIPAHQVGDLIVLCVFDSQNTAPTKPSAGGTVPNWNYIDNPNTAAGQGAVATAWFKATATNTTSGTWTWAEQMIAVVVRGTMPASPIGGHAAVGGAAVNVTAPAVTLAHTDGSSILLHFHATAFLNASGWSPAPAGYTRRIVAGPSSSRSMVLNTKDTTTTDGSVTQPDGSSGWAYAAATVEIIN
;
A
#
# COMPACT_ATOMS: atom_id res chain seq x y z
N MET A 1 -57.30 67.87 11.72
CA MET A 1 -56.41 66.81 12.19
C MET A 1 -56.15 65.89 11.00
N VAL A 2 -55.00 66.06 10.33
CA VAL A 2 -54.63 65.25 9.16
C VAL A 2 -53.77 64.09 9.67
N VAL A 3 -54.20 62.86 9.41
CA VAL A 3 -53.42 61.66 9.71
C VAL A 3 -52.43 61.49 8.56
N GLY A 4 -51.17 61.85 8.79
CA GLY A 4 -50.09 61.61 7.84
C GLY A 4 -49.73 60.13 7.83
N TRP A 5 -49.94 59.47 6.69
CA TRP A 5 -49.31 58.18 6.39
C TRP A 5 -47.82 58.40 6.20
N TRP A 6 -46.98 57.69 6.96
CA TRP A 6 -45.55 57.58 6.68
C TRP A 6 -45.31 56.27 5.95
N VAL A 7 -44.57 56.32 4.84
CA VAL A 7 -44.10 55.13 4.12
C VAL A 7 -42.68 54.85 4.58
N GLU A 8 -42.46 53.69 5.22
CA GLU A 8 -41.11 53.15 5.40
C GLU A 8 -40.65 52.51 4.09
N TYR A 9 -39.54 53.03 3.54
CA TYR A 9 -38.86 52.40 2.40
C TYR A 9 -37.86 51.38 2.92
N PHE A 10 -38.13 50.08 2.75
CA PHE A 10 -37.15 49.03 3.02
C PHE A 10 -36.26 48.85 1.79
N VAL A 11 -34.99 49.26 1.90
CA VAL A 11 -34.00 48.98 0.87
C VAL A 11 -33.18 47.78 1.32
N SER A 12 -33.40 46.62 0.70
CA SER A 12 -32.56 45.44 0.86
C SER A 12 -31.53 45.40 -0.27
N PRO A 13 -30.25 45.70 -0.02
CA PRO A 13 -29.23 45.55 -1.06
C PRO A 13 -29.12 44.08 -1.46
N THR A 14 -28.99 43.82 -2.76
CA THR A 14 -28.71 42.48 -3.25
C THR A 14 -27.31 42.05 -2.81
N PRO A 15 -27.12 40.84 -2.25
CA PRO A 15 -25.79 40.36 -1.88
C PRO A 15 -24.87 40.34 -3.11
N GLY A 16 -23.74 41.02 -3.02
CA GLY A 16 -22.65 40.87 -3.99
C GLY A 16 -21.90 39.56 -3.71
N ALA A 17 -21.81 38.68 -4.69
CA ALA A 17 -20.97 37.49 -4.61
C ALA A 17 -19.62 37.78 -5.28
N LEU A 18 -18.53 37.60 -4.53
CA LEU A 18 -17.18 37.56 -5.10
C LEU A 18 -16.74 36.09 -5.19
N ILE A 19 -16.53 35.61 -6.40
CA ILE A 19 -15.99 34.27 -6.67
C ILE A 19 -14.52 34.43 -7.05
N LEU A 20 -13.64 33.79 -6.29
CA LEU A 20 -12.21 33.73 -6.59
C LEU A 20 -11.86 32.28 -6.94
N THR A 21 -11.27 32.07 -8.11
CA THR A 21 -10.82 30.76 -8.57
C THR A 21 -9.30 30.71 -8.47
N GLY A 22 -8.77 29.83 -7.63
CA GLY A 22 -7.33 29.58 -7.56
C GLY A 22 -6.82 28.91 -8.84
N GLY A 23 -5.63 29.30 -9.29
CA GLY A 23 -4.97 28.63 -10.42
C GLY A 23 -4.46 27.23 -10.04
N VAL A 24 -4.48 26.31 -11.00
CA VAL A 24 -3.83 24.99 -10.90
C VAL A 24 -2.44 25.11 -11.53
N PRO A 25 -1.33 24.89 -10.80
CA PRO A 25 -0.01 24.89 -11.41
C PRO A 25 0.11 23.74 -12.42
N GLY A 26 0.45 24.04 -13.67
CA GLY A 26 0.87 23.03 -14.64
C GLY A 26 2.35 22.74 -14.43
N VAL A 27 2.69 21.56 -13.91
CA VAL A 27 4.09 21.11 -13.83
C VAL A 27 4.35 20.18 -15.00
N GLU A 28 5.17 20.64 -15.95
CA GLU A 28 5.74 19.81 -17.01
C GLU A 28 7.22 19.60 -16.67
N VAL A 29 7.55 18.36 -16.30
CA VAL A 29 8.88 17.74 -16.07
C VAL A 29 10.03 18.70 -15.72
N THR A 30 10.48 18.69 -14.46
CA THR A 30 11.58 19.53 -13.98
C THR A 30 12.90 18.75 -13.82
N GLU A 31 13.93 19.22 -14.51
CA GLU A 31 15.36 18.96 -14.26
C GLU A 31 15.79 19.66 -12.95
N ASP A 32 15.33 19.17 -11.79
CA ASP A 32 15.66 19.74 -10.46
C ASP A 32 15.29 21.23 -10.26
N VAL A 33 14.28 21.74 -10.97
CA VAL A 33 13.71 23.08 -10.74
C VAL A 33 12.55 23.00 -9.75
N PHE A 34 12.70 23.63 -8.58
CA PHE A 34 11.65 23.76 -7.58
C PHE A 34 10.68 24.88 -7.96
N ALA A 35 9.39 24.56 -8.15
CA ALA A 35 8.33 25.56 -8.28
C ALA A 35 7.64 25.73 -6.91
N GLU A 36 7.93 26.84 -6.22
CA GLU A 36 7.22 27.23 -5.01
C GLU A 36 6.00 28.08 -5.40
N PRO A 37 4.75 27.66 -5.08
CA PRO A 37 3.58 28.48 -5.34
C PRO A 37 3.64 29.73 -4.46
N VAL A 38 3.64 30.91 -5.07
CA VAL A 38 3.52 32.19 -4.35
C VAL A 38 2.10 32.30 -3.81
N GLY A 39 1.98 32.58 -2.50
CA GLY A 39 0.69 32.81 -1.85
C GLY A 39 -0.09 33.96 -2.52
N ALA A 40 -1.38 33.76 -2.75
CA ALA A 40 -2.26 34.81 -3.25
C ALA A 40 -2.84 35.61 -2.07
N GLU A 41 -2.63 36.92 -2.05
CA GLU A 41 -3.24 37.82 -1.07
C GLU A 41 -4.54 38.41 -1.63
N LEU A 42 -5.62 38.37 -0.86
CA LEU A 42 -6.89 39.00 -1.18
C LEU A 42 -7.24 40.05 -0.11
N THR A 43 -7.32 41.31 -0.51
CA THR A 43 -7.80 42.40 0.35
C THR A 43 -9.23 42.79 -0.05
N LEU A 44 -10.18 42.66 0.87
CA LEU A 44 -11.56 43.13 0.68
C LEU A 44 -11.82 44.37 1.53
N THR A 45 -12.04 45.52 0.88
CA THR A 45 -12.36 46.78 1.55
C THR A 45 -13.85 47.10 1.38
N GLY A 46 -14.64 46.89 2.43
CA GLY A 46 -16.04 47.33 2.46
C GLY A 46 -16.15 48.81 2.79
N SER A 47 -16.97 49.55 2.05
CA SER A 47 -17.34 50.93 2.39
C SER A 47 -18.67 50.98 3.13
N ARG A 48 -18.79 51.90 4.10
CA ARG A 48 -20.01 52.15 4.89
C ARG A 48 -20.95 53.09 4.13
N PRO A 49 -22.24 52.75 3.92
CA PRO A 49 -23.26 53.75 3.62
C PRO A 49 -23.60 54.54 4.89
N SER A 50 -23.48 55.87 4.86
CA SER A 50 -24.07 56.72 5.89
C SER A 50 -25.57 56.89 5.59
N LEU A 51 -26.42 56.22 6.36
CA LEU A 51 -27.86 56.43 6.28
C LEU A 51 -28.46 56.43 7.68
N GLU A 52 -29.35 57.39 7.97
CA GLU A 52 -30.11 57.51 9.23
C GLU A 52 -31.29 56.51 9.31
N GLN A 53 -31.25 55.42 8.54
CA GLN A 53 -32.32 54.44 8.45
C GLN A 53 -31.83 53.05 8.83
N THR A 54 -32.68 52.29 9.54
CA THR A 54 -32.42 50.90 9.95
C THR A 54 -32.22 50.01 8.72
N VAL A 55 -30.98 49.55 8.51
CA VAL A 55 -30.66 48.54 7.49
C VAL A 55 -30.47 47.20 8.20
N HIS A 56 -31.07 46.14 7.65
CA HIS A 56 -30.80 44.75 8.03
C HIS A 56 -30.03 44.07 6.87
N PRO A 57 -28.69 44.16 6.82
CA PRO A 57 -27.93 43.37 5.85
C PRO A 57 -28.06 41.88 6.20
N ALA A 58 -28.33 41.05 5.20
CA ALA A 58 -28.14 39.61 5.34
C ALA A 58 -26.64 39.31 5.58
N PRO A 59 -26.29 38.22 6.31
CA PRO A 59 -24.90 37.88 6.55
C PRO A 59 -24.16 37.68 5.21
N PRO A 60 -23.00 38.33 4.97
CA PRO A 60 -22.20 38.03 3.80
C PRO A 60 -21.68 36.59 3.89
N ALA A 61 -21.83 35.82 2.81
CA ALA A 61 -21.24 34.49 2.69
C ALA A 61 -19.95 34.60 1.86
N LEU A 62 -18.84 34.15 2.43
CA LEU A 62 -17.54 34.04 1.75
C LEU A 62 -17.23 32.55 1.53
N ALA A 63 -17.07 32.15 0.27
CA ALA A 63 -16.66 30.80 -0.10
C ALA A 63 -15.26 30.85 -0.73
N LEU A 64 -14.30 30.15 -0.14
CA LEU A 64 -12.94 29.98 -0.64
C LEU A 64 -12.78 28.52 -1.05
N THR A 65 -12.32 28.27 -2.28
CA THR A 65 -12.03 26.93 -2.79
C THR A 65 -10.55 26.88 -3.16
N GLY A 66 -9.78 26.07 -2.43
CA GLY A 66 -8.36 25.86 -2.73
C GLY A 66 -8.16 24.97 -3.96
N GLY A 67 -7.10 25.22 -4.73
CA GLY A 67 -6.70 24.35 -5.84
C GLY A 67 -6.13 23.01 -5.34
N VAL A 68 -6.37 21.94 -6.10
CA VAL A 68 -5.83 20.59 -5.83
C VAL A 68 -4.49 20.44 -6.60
N PRO A 69 -3.36 20.12 -5.93
CA PRO A 69 -2.09 19.89 -6.62
C PRO A 69 -2.09 18.59 -7.42
N ASN A 70 -1.45 18.63 -8.58
CA ASN A 70 -1.10 17.51 -9.45
C ASN A 70 0.37 17.12 -9.20
N VAL A 71 0.60 15.89 -8.73
CA VAL A 71 1.95 15.37 -8.43
C VAL A 71 2.48 14.58 -9.62
N SER A 72 3.65 14.95 -10.12
CA SER A 72 4.51 14.08 -10.93
C SER A 72 5.69 13.58 -10.09
N VAL A 73 6.13 12.36 -10.35
CA VAL A 73 7.02 11.50 -9.53
C VAL A 73 8.18 12.25 -8.84
N GLY A 74 8.31 12.04 -7.52
CA GLY A 74 9.58 12.19 -6.78
C GLY A 74 9.78 13.42 -5.89
N GLN A 75 8.79 14.32 -5.74
CA GLN A 75 8.96 15.58 -4.98
C GLN A 75 7.91 15.74 -3.87
N VAL A 76 8.35 16.16 -2.68
CA VAL A 76 7.48 16.61 -1.58
C VAL A 76 7.21 18.10 -1.81
N ILE A 77 5.98 18.44 -2.18
CA ILE A 77 5.53 19.84 -2.22
C ILE A 77 4.74 20.09 -0.94
N SER A 78 5.28 20.88 -0.02
CA SER A 78 4.55 21.43 1.11
C SER A 78 3.91 22.75 0.68
N PRO A 79 2.57 22.86 0.57
CA PRO A 79 1.94 24.15 0.33
C PRO A 79 2.20 25.07 1.52
N ALA A 80 2.55 26.32 1.26
CA ALA A 80 2.56 27.35 2.30
C ALA A 80 1.13 27.60 2.81
N HIS A 81 0.98 27.87 4.10
CA HIS A 81 -0.28 28.24 4.71
C HIS A 81 -0.81 29.54 4.07
N ALA A 82 -2.11 29.57 3.73
CA ALA A 82 -2.79 30.79 3.32
C ALA A 82 -3.59 31.31 4.52
N ASP A 83 -3.13 32.41 5.13
CA ASP A 83 -3.86 33.09 6.20
C ASP A 83 -4.97 33.97 5.60
N LEU A 84 -6.20 33.80 6.09
CA LEU A 84 -7.32 34.70 5.78
C LEU A 84 -7.74 35.45 7.03
N THR A 85 -7.59 36.78 7.02
CA THR A 85 -8.07 37.63 8.11
C THR A 85 -9.33 38.36 7.68
N VAL A 86 -10.47 38.11 8.35
CA VAL A 86 -11.74 38.81 8.11
C VAL A 86 -12.03 39.75 9.28
N THR A 87 -11.93 41.07 9.06
CA THR A 87 -12.27 42.07 10.07
C THR A 87 -13.66 42.62 9.81
N GLY A 88 -14.64 42.24 10.64
CA GLY A 88 -15.96 42.86 10.63
C GLY A 88 -15.94 44.26 11.24
N GLY A 89 -16.65 45.21 10.65
CA GLY A 89 -16.88 46.53 11.25
C GLY A 89 -17.89 46.46 12.41
N THR A 90 -17.67 47.25 13.46
CA THR A 90 -18.58 47.39 14.60
C THR A 90 -19.73 48.37 14.28
N PRO A 91 -21.01 48.00 14.50
CA PRO A 91 -22.11 48.96 14.41
C PRO A 91 -22.08 49.90 15.63
N SER A 92 -22.14 51.21 15.39
CA SER A 92 -22.37 52.21 16.45
C SER A 92 -23.78 52.80 16.28
N LEU A 93 -24.73 52.30 17.06
CA LEU A 93 -25.96 53.04 17.36
C LEU A 93 -25.76 53.76 18.69
N GLY A 94 -26.36 54.92 18.90
CA GLY A 94 -26.25 55.73 20.13
C GLY A 94 -26.73 55.08 21.44
N LEU A 95 -26.89 53.76 21.49
CA LEU A 95 -27.00 52.97 22.72
C LEU A 95 -25.93 51.87 22.74
N LYS A 96 -25.27 51.79 23.90
CA LYS A 96 -24.11 50.96 24.24
C LYS A 96 -24.35 49.46 24.09
N VAL A 97 -24.26 48.91 22.88
CA VAL A 97 -23.97 47.48 22.63
C VAL A 97 -23.04 47.38 21.43
N ALA A 98 -21.75 47.16 21.67
CA ALA A 98 -20.80 46.76 20.64
C ALA A 98 -20.78 45.23 20.61
N PRO A 99 -21.21 44.57 19.52
CA PRO A 99 -20.98 43.14 19.36
C PRO A 99 -19.47 42.90 19.20
N ALA A 100 -18.95 41.88 19.89
CA ALA A 100 -17.55 41.47 19.78
C ALA A 100 -17.25 40.99 18.35
N ALA A 101 -16.05 41.30 17.85
CA ALA A 101 -15.59 40.83 16.55
C ALA A 101 -15.62 39.29 16.52
N ALA A 102 -16.29 38.71 15.52
CA ALA A 102 -16.27 37.28 15.27
C ALA A 102 -15.06 36.96 14.36
N ALA A 103 -14.13 36.15 14.87
CA ALA A 103 -13.05 35.60 14.07
C ALA A 103 -13.49 34.25 13.48
N ALA A 104 -13.33 34.07 12.17
CA ALA A 104 -13.46 32.77 11.51
C ALA A 104 -12.06 32.25 11.21
N THR A 105 -11.69 31.10 11.77
CA THR A 105 -10.43 30.42 11.49
C THR A 105 -10.66 29.30 10.48
N LEU A 106 -9.91 29.31 9.37
CA LEU A 106 -9.87 28.23 8.38
C LEU A 106 -8.53 27.53 8.49
N THR A 107 -8.50 26.35 9.12
CA THR A 107 -7.29 25.54 9.21
C THR A 107 -7.17 24.67 7.95
N GLY A 108 -6.22 24.98 7.07
CA GLY A 108 -5.85 24.11 5.97
C GLY A 108 -5.14 22.84 6.46
N GLY A 109 -5.54 21.67 5.99
CA GLY A 109 -4.81 20.42 6.23
C GLY A 109 -3.69 20.24 5.22
N THR A 110 -2.52 19.78 5.65
CA THR A 110 -1.43 19.40 4.75
C THR A 110 -1.69 18.02 4.16
N PRO A 111 -1.87 17.86 2.84
CA PRO A 111 -1.97 16.55 2.23
C PRO A 111 -0.58 15.90 2.20
N THR A 112 -0.42 14.76 2.89
CA THR A 112 0.80 13.95 2.79
C THR A 112 0.66 12.99 1.61
N VAL A 113 1.54 13.13 0.61
CA VAL A 113 1.63 12.20 -0.52
C VAL A 113 2.81 11.26 -0.29
N THR A 114 2.53 9.98 -0.03
CA THR A 114 3.55 8.95 0.13
C THR A 114 3.74 8.22 -1.20
N ILE A 115 4.88 8.43 -1.85
CA ILE A 115 5.26 7.64 -3.03
C ILE A 115 5.91 6.35 -2.54
N LYS A 116 5.15 5.26 -2.62
CA LYS A 116 5.60 3.91 -2.34
C LYS A 116 6.34 3.38 -3.56
N SER A 117 7.67 3.26 -3.48
CA SER A 117 8.44 2.57 -4.52
C SER A 117 7.94 1.13 -4.65
N PRO A 118 7.61 0.66 -5.87
CA PRO A 118 7.08 -0.68 -6.05
C PRO A 118 8.15 -1.71 -5.69
N LEU A 119 7.73 -2.78 -5.03
CA LEU A 119 8.54 -3.98 -4.91
C LEU A 119 8.77 -4.59 -6.30
N SER A 120 9.90 -5.25 -6.47
CA SER A 120 10.26 -5.93 -7.71
C SER A 120 10.72 -7.35 -7.42
N TYR A 121 10.13 -8.32 -8.12
CA TYR A 121 10.69 -9.67 -8.20
C TYR A 121 12.02 -9.59 -8.96
N VAL A 122 13.11 -10.08 -8.35
CA VAL A 122 14.43 -10.10 -8.99
C VAL A 122 14.63 -11.43 -9.70
N SER A 123 14.57 -12.53 -8.95
CA SER A 123 14.79 -13.88 -9.48
C SER A 123 14.40 -14.95 -8.45
N ALA A 124 14.37 -16.20 -8.89
CA ALA A 124 14.19 -17.35 -8.01
C ALA A 124 15.09 -18.50 -8.48
N ASN A 125 15.46 -19.38 -7.56
CA ASN A 125 16.15 -20.62 -7.84
C ASN A 125 15.48 -21.77 -7.09
N ALA A 126 15.68 -22.99 -7.57
CA ALA A 126 15.04 -24.18 -7.04
C ALA A 126 16.06 -25.30 -6.82
N SER A 127 15.75 -26.20 -5.90
CA SER A 127 16.55 -27.38 -5.61
C SER A 127 15.66 -28.55 -5.18
N THR A 128 16.11 -29.76 -5.51
CA THR A 128 15.49 -31.03 -5.09
C THR A 128 16.25 -31.66 -3.92
N THR A 129 17.03 -30.86 -3.19
CA THR A 129 17.85 -31.30 -2.07
C THR A 129 17.56 -30.43 -0.84
N SER A 130 18.28 -30.69 0.25
CA SER A 130 18.18 -29.97 1.51
C SER A 130 18.85 -28.59 1.52
N SER A 131 19.34 -28.10 0.38
CA SER A 131 19.86 -26.74 0.24
C SER A 131 19.56 -26.18 -1.15
N VAL A 132 19.47 -24.86 -1.27
CA VAL A 132 19.23 -24.16 -2.53
C VAL A 132 20.23 -23.02 -2.68
N SER A 133 20.83 -22.91 -3.86
CA SER A 133 21.67 -21.76 -4.19
C SER A 133 20.79 -20.52 -4.29
N ILE A 134 21.07 -19.52 -3.45
CA ILE A 134 20.36 -18.25 -3.51
C ILE A 134 20.76 -17.54 -4.81
N PRO A 135 19.80 -17.03 -5.60
CA PRO A 135 20.12 -16.22 -6.77
C PRO A 135 21.03 -15.03 -6.43
N ALA A 136 21.66 -14.45 -7.45
CA ALA A 136 22.45 -13.23 -7.28
C ALA A 136 21.60 -12.14 -6.62
N HIS A 137 22.10 -11.59 -5.51
CA HIS A 137 21.39 -10.62 -4.68
C HIS A 137 22.34 -9.53 -4.17
N GLN A 138 21.76 -8.43 -3.74
CA GLN A 138 22.45 -7.28 -3.14
C GLN A 138 22.15 -7.21 -1.64
N VAL A 139 22.99 -6.47 -0.91
CA VAL A 139 22.69 -6.11 0.48
C VAL A 139 21.38 -5.30 0.49
N GLY A 140 20.45 -5.67 1.38
CA GLY A 140 19.13 -5.07 1.50
C GLY A 140 18.02 -5.81 0.75
N ASP A 141 18.36 -6.71 -0.20
CA ASP A 141 17.36 -7.56 -0.85
C ASP A 141 16.70 -8.50 0.17
N LEU A 142 15.41 -8.77 -0.02
CA LEU A 142 14.71 -9.79 0.74
C LEU A 142 14.89 -11.14 0.06
N ILE A 143 15.36 -12.12 0.84
CA ILE A 143 15.40 -13.51 0.43
C ILE A 143 14.27 -14.24 1.14
N VAL A 144 13.40 -14.89 0.38
CA VAL A 144 12.34 -15.76 0.90
C VAL A 144 12.61 -17.19 0.47
N LEU A 145 12.55 -18.12 1.42
CA LEU A 145 12.65 -19.54 1.20
C LEU A 145 11.28 -20.19 1.38
N CYS A 146 11.00 -21.17 0.54
CA CYS A 146 9.95 -22.15 0.74
C CYS A 146 10.59 -23.54 0.69
N VAL A 147 10.29 -24.36 1.69
CA VAL A 147 10.89 -25.67 1.90
C VAL A 147 9.77 -26.67 2.14
N PHE A 148 9.82 -27.82 1.47
CA PHE A 148 8.75 -28.80 1.47
C PHE A 148 9.22 -30.18 1.98
N ASP A 149 8.34 -30.82 2.75
CA ASP A 149 8.39 -32.22 3.16
C ASP A 149 7.08 -32.91 2.72
N SER A 150 7.17 -34.07 2.07
CA SER A 150 5.99 -34.80 1.62
C SER A 150 5.29 -35.64 2.70
N GLN A 151 5.79 -35.67 3.93
CA GLN A 151 5.31 -36.60 4.94
C GLN A 151 4.33 -35.96 5.93
N ASN A 152 4.80 -34.97 6.69
CA ASN A 152 4.05 -34.17 7.67
C ASN A 152 4.92 -33.29 8.59
N THR A 153 6.25 -33.32 8.44
CA THR A 153 7.14 -32.63 9.38
C THR A 153 7.61 -31.32 8.78
N ALA A 154 7.35 -30.23 9.49
CA ALA A 154 7.74 -28.91 9.04
C ALA A 154 9.28 -28.80 8.94
N PRO A 155 9.82 -28.41 7.77
CA PRO A 155 11.27 -28.34 7.58
C PRO A 155 11.97 -27.43 8.58
N THR A 156 13.09 -27.90 9.13
CA THR A 156 13.82 -27.18 10.18
C THR A 156 15.00 -26.40 9.60
N LYS A 157 15.02 -25.08 9.86
CA LYS A 157 16.09 -24.16 9.45
C LYS A 157 17.45 -24.57 10.04
N PRO A 158 18.55 -24.33 9.32
CA PRO A 158 19.91 -24.50 9.84
C PRO A 158 20.21 -23.49 10.96
N SER A 159 21.20 -23.83 11.79
CA SER A 159 21.82 -22.85 12.68
C SER A 159 22.58 -21.79 11.88
N ALA A 160 22.53 -20.54 12.34
CA ALA A 160 23.27 -19.45 11.72
C ALA A 160 24.78 -19.63 11.90
N GLY A 161 25.55 -19.30 10.86
CA GLY A 161 27.01 -19.41 10.87
C GLY A 161 27.61 -19.17 9.49
N GLY A 162 28.73 -18.43 9.44
CA GLY A 162 29.37 -18.07 8.17
C GLY A 162 28.41 -17.31 7.25
N THR A 163 28.12 -17.88 6.07
CA THR A 163 27.19 -17.32 5.07
C THR A 163 25.73 -17.74 5.27
N VAL A 164 25.44 -18.60 6.25
CA VAL A 164 24.07 -19.01 6.60
C VAL A 164 23.49 -18.01 7.61
N PRO A 165 22.42 -17.29 7.26
CA PRO A 165 21.83 -16.30 8.14
C PRO A 165 20.97 -16.97 9.21
N ASN A 166 20.57 -16.19 10.22
CA ASN A 166 19.50 -16.59 11.12
C ASN A 166 18.15 -16.38 10.44
N TRP A 167 17.67 -17.39 9.71
CA TRP A 167 16.38 -17.35 9.02
C TRP A 167 15.23 -17.08 9.98
N ASN A 168 14.32 -16.16 9.63
CA ASN A 168 13.09 -15.93 10.36
C ASN A 168 11.99 -16.79 9.73
N TYR A 169 11.33 -17.66 10.51
CA TYR A 169 10.16 -18.36 9.99
C TYR A 169 9.01 -17.39 9.74
N ILE A 170 8.29 -17.64 8.65
CA ILE A 170 6.99 -17.03 8.35
C ILE A 170 5.93 -18.05 8.79
N ASP A 171 5.94 -19.22 8.17
CA ASP A 171 5.13 -20.38 8.54
C ASP A 171 6.03 -21.59 8.78
N ASN A 172 5.75 -22.37 9.83
CA ASN A 172 6.42 -23.66 10.09
C ASN A 172 5.51 -24.68 10.81
N PRO A 173 4.24 -24.90 10.38
CA PRO A 173 3.35 -25.83 11.04
C PRO A 173 3.64 -27.29 10.62
N ASN A 174 3.69 -28.20 11.59
CA ASN A 174 3.54 -29.63 11.30
C ASN A 174 2.11 -29.91 10.83
N THR A 175 1.94 -30.98 10.06
CA THR A 175 0.63 -31.39 9.53
C THR A 175 0.28 -32.81 10.01
N ALA A 176 -0.89 -33.33 9.63
CA ALA A 176 -1.27 -34.69 10.00
C ALA A 176 -0.50 -35.72 9.15
N ALA A 177 -0.31 -36.92 9.67
CA ALA A 177 0.36 -38.00 8.95
C ALA A 177 -0.29 -38.25 7.57
N GLY A 178 0.52 -38.30 6.52
CA GLY A 178 0.06 -38.47 5.14
C GLY A 178 -0.30 -37.16 4.44
N GLN A 179 0.03 -36.00 5.02
CA GLN A 179 -0.14 -34.68 4.44
C GLN A 179 1.23 -34.02 4.25
N GLY A 180 1.42 -33.24 3.18
CA GLY A 180 2.66 -32.49 3.05
C GLY A 180 2.79 -31.42 4.14
N ALA A 181 4.02 -31.00 4.43
CA ALA A 181 4.32 -29.85 5.26
C ALA A 181 5.23 -28.88 4.52
N VAL A 182 5.09 -27.58 4.82
CA VAL A 182 5.91 -26.52 4.24
C VAL A 182 6.40 -25.59 5.33
N ALA A 183 7.66 -25.17 5.20
CA ALA A 183 8.22 -24.07 5.96
C ALA A 183 8.53 -22.91 5.01
N THR A 184 8.04 -21.73 5.34
CA THR A 184 8.41 -20.48 4.67
C THR A 184 9.28 -19.67 5.63
N ALA A 185 10.32 -19.04 5.11
CA ALA A 185 11.24 -18.26 5.92
C ALA A 185 11.82 -17.09 5.13
N TRP A 186 12.29 -16.07 5.84
CA TRP A 186 12.89 -14.91 5.21
C TRP A 186 14.16 -14.43 5.91
N PHE A 187 14.95 -13.69 5.15
CA PHE A 187 16.09 -12.94 5.64
C PHE A 187 16.32 -11.73 4.74
N LYS A 188 16.59 -10.56 5.33
CA LYS A 188 17.05 -9.39 4.59
C LYS A 188 18.56 -9.48 4.46
N ALA A 189 19.06 -9.60 3.23
CA ALA A 189 20.46 -9.87 2.95
C ALA A 189 21.38 -8.80 3.55
N THR A 190 22.36 -9.23 4.35
CA THR A 190 23.41 -8.35 4.90
C THR A 190 24.74 -8.50 4.13
N ALA A 191 24.81 -9.46 3.21
CA ALA A 191 25.93 -9.75 2.34
C ALA A 191 25.42 -10.29 1.00
N THR A 192 26.26 -10.30 -0.04
CA THR A 192 25.93 -10.75 -1.40
C THR A 192 26.18 -12.24 -1.65
N ASN A 193 26.64 -12.97 -0.62
CA ASN A 193 26.99 -14.38 -0.68
C ASN A 193 26.18 -15.23 0.32
N THR A 194 24.97 -14.78 0.65
CA THR A 194 24.06 -15.48 1.57
C THR A 194 23.73 -16.87 1.03
N THR A 195 23.79 -17.89 1.89
CA THR A 195 23.47 -19.29 1.54
C THR A 195 22.26 -19.79 2.32
N SER A 196 21.44 -20.68 1.75
CA SER A 196 20.29 -21.28 2.45
C SER A 196 20.69 -22.06 3.71
N GLY A 197 21.91 -22.62 3.71
CA GLY A 197 22.32 -23.69 4.61
C GLY A 197 21.58 -24.99 4.34
N THR A 198 21.80 -26.00 5.18
CA THR A 198 21.17 -27.33 5.08
C THR A 198 19.95 -27.40 5.97
N TRP A 199 18.78 -27.57 5.37
CA TRP A 199 17.50 -27.71 6.05
C TRP A 199 17.21 -29.17 6.36
N THR A 200 16.80 -29.46 7.60
CA THR A 200 16.37 -30.82 7.97
C THR A 200 14.92 -31.02 7.52
N TRP A 201 14.56 -32.22 7.08
CA TRP A 201 13.24 -32.53 6.51
C TRP A 201 12.94 -31.75 5.22
N ALA A 202 13.95 -31.43 4.42
CA ALA A 202 13.79 -30.72 3.16
C ALA A 202 13.94 -31.66 1.96
N GLU A 203 12.88 -31.79 1.18
CA GLU A 203 12.85 -32.57 -0.06
C GLU A 203 12.84 -31.68 -1.31
N GLN A 204 12.19 -30.51 -1.25
CA GLN A 204 12.18 -29.49 -2.30
C GLN A 204 12.37 -28.11 -1.69
N MET A 205 13.12 -27.25 -2.36
CA MET A 205 13.38 -25.88 -1.93
C MET A 205 13.25 -24.90 -3.09
N ILE A 206 12.68 -23.72 -2.81
CA ILE A 206 12.72 -22.56 -3.70
C ILE A 206 13.25 -21.38 -2.89
N ALA A 207 14.19 -20.64 -3.48
CA ALA A 207 14.66 -19.35 -3.00
C ALA A 207 14.16 -18.25 -3.93
N VAL A 208 13.66 -17.16 -3.36
CA VAL A 208 13.14 -15.99 -4.08
C VAL A 208 13.88 -14.76 -3.60
N VAL A 209 14.28 -13.90 -4.53
CA VAL A 209 14.88 -12.60 -4.24
C VAL A 209 13.91 -11.51 -4.68
N VAL A 210 13.56 -10.63 -3.75
CA VAL A 210 12.71 -9.46 -3.97
C VAL A 210 13.49 -8.21 -3.57
N ARG A 211 13.37 -7.15 -4.39
CA ARG A 211 14.06 -5.87 -4.18
C ARG A 211 13.06 -4.73 -4.11
N GLY A 212 13.35 -3.80 -3.22
CA GLY A 212 12.60 -2.55 -3.05
C GLY A 212 12.87 -1.94 -1.69
N THR A 213 12.27 -0.79 -1.43
CA THR A 213 12.18 -0.26 -0.07
C THR A 213 11.25 -1.16 0.71
N MET A 214 11.67 -1.64 1.88
CA MET A 214 10.86 -2.52 2.72
C MET A 214 11.11 -2.22 4.20
N PRO A 215 10.11 -2.38 5.07
CA PRO A 215 10.27 -2.20 6.52
C PRO A 215 11.20 -3.25 7.11
N ALA A 216 11.53 -3.11 8.40
CA ALA A 216 12.35 -4.08 9.11
C ALA A 216 11.75 -5.50 9.10
N SER A 217 10.41 -5.60 9.12
CA SER A 217 9.65 -6.85 8.97
C SER A 217 8.80 -6.78 7.70
N PRO A 218 9.31 -7.27 6.56
CA PRO A 218 8.70 -7.06 5.24
C PRO A 218 7.64 -8.09 4.86
N ILE A 219 7.07 -8.79 5.86
CA ILE A 219 6.08 -9.85 5.67
C ILE A 219 4.71 -9.34 6.11
N GLY A 220 3.75 -9.36 5.19
CA GLY A 220 2.34 -9.01 5.42
C GLY A 220 1.50 -10.24 5.77
N GLY A 221 0.31 -10.35 5.19
CA GLY A 221 -0.54 -11.53 5.31
C GLY A 221 0.16 -12.78 4.81
N HIS A 222 0.11 -13.85 5.61
CA HIS A 222 0.67 -15.15 5.25
C HIS A 222 -0.15 -16.30 5.81
N ALA A 223 -0.10 -17.44 5.14
CA ALA A 223 -0.68 -18.69 5.62
C ALA A 223 -0.04 -19.88 4.88
N ALA A 224 0.04 -21.01 5.58
CA ALA A 224 0.43 -22.29 5.02
C ALA A 224 -0.61 -23.38 5.32
N VAL A 225 -0.73 -24.34 4.42
CA VAL A 225 -1.62 -25.50 4.55
C VAL A 225 -0.92 -26.76 4.06
N GLY A 226 -1.24 -27.89 4.69
CA GLY A 226 -0.93 -29.23 4.19
C GLY A 226 -2.20 -30.03 4.00
N GLY A 227 -2.17 -30.97 3.07
CA GLY A 227 -3.30 -31.85 2.81
C GLY A 227 -2.92 -33.02 1.92
N ALA A 228 -3.95 -33.72 1.44
CA ALA A 228 -3.83 -34.73 0.39
C ALA A 228 -4.97 -34.53 -0.61
N ALA A 229 -4.64 -34.21 -1.86
CA ALA A 229 -5.62 -33.89 -2.90
C ALA A 229 -4.98 -33.91 -4.30
N VAL A 230 -5.82 -33.89 -5.34
CA VAL A 230 -5.42 -33.75 -6.76
C VAL A 230 -5.16 -32.28 -7.17
N ASN A 231 -5.47 -31.36 -6.26
CA ASN A 231 -5.46 -29.93 -6.47
C ASN A 231 -4.72 -29.29 -5.30
N VAL A 232 -3.60 -28.62 -5.61
CA VAL A 232 -2.76 -27.98 -4.60
C VAL A 232 -3.22 -26.54 -4.44
N THR A 233 -4.00 -26.28 -3.39
CA THR A 233 -4.60 -24.97 -3.16
C THR A 233 -3.82 -24.19 -2.12
N ALA A 234 -3.22 -23.09 -2.54
CA ALA A 234 -2.63 -22.11 -1.64
C ALA A 234 -3.74 -21.33 -0.92
N PRO A 235 -3.60 -21.11 0.40
CA PRO A 235 -4.63 -20.46 1.21
C PRO A 235 -4.77 -18.99 0.84
N ALA A 236 -5.99 -18.44 0.95
CA ALA A 236 -6.17 -17.00 0.89
C ALA A 236 -5.63 -16.35 2.17
N VAL A 237 -5.09 -15.14 2.07
CA VAL A 237 -4.60 -14.33 3.18
C VAL A 237 -5.30 -12.97 3.21
N THR A 238 -5.41 -12.41 4.41
CA THR A 238 -5.80 -11.00 4.56
C THR A 238 -4.56 -10.15 4.30
N LEU A 239 -4.58 -9.35 3.23
CA LEU A 239 -3.50 -8.44 2.90
C LEU A 239 -3.32 -7.36 3.97
N ALA A 240 -2.07 -7.14 4.38
CA ALA A 240 -1.67 -6.01 5.19
C ALA A 240 -1.70 -4.72 4.35
N HIS A 241 -1.31 -4.77 3.08
CA HIS A 241 -1.39 -3.65 2.15
C HIS A 241 -2.29 -3.99 0.96
N THR A 242 -3.38 -3.23 0.81
CA THR A 242 -4.34 -3.36 -0.31
C THR A 242 -4.20 -2.24 -1.34
N ASP A 243 -3.15 -1.43 -1.25
CA ASP A 243 -2.89 -0.28 -2.12
C ASP A 243 -2.12 -0.63 -3.41
N GLY A 244 -1.91 -1.93 -3.67
CA GLY A 244 -1.19 -2.39 -4.84
C GLY A 244 0.33 -2.43 -4.67
N SER A 245 0.88 -2.13 -3.49
CA SER A 245 2.32 -2.11 -3.32
C SER A 245 2.97 -3.47 -3.05
N SER A 246 2.15 -4.48 -2.73
CA SER A 246 2.60 -5.83 -2.35
C SER A 246 2.93 -6.73 -3.53
N ILE A 247 3.81 -7.71 -3.28
CA ILE A 247 3.98 -8.90 -4.13
C ILE A 247 3.50 -10.12 -3.36
N LEU A 248 2.66 -10.95 -3.98
CA LEU A 248 2.27 -12.24 -3.40
C LEU A 248 3.10 -13.37 -3.98
N LEU A 249 3.66 -14.18 -3.09
CA LEU A 249 4.34 -15.43 -3.42
C LEU A 249 3.40 -16.59 -3.09
N HIS A 250 3.05 -17.38 -4.10
CA HIS A 250 2.21 -18.56 -3.97
C HIS A 250 3.04 -19.81 -4.27
N PHE A 251 3.27 -20.60 -3.24
CA PHE A 251 3.99 -21.85 -3.31
C PHE A 251 3.00 -23.02 -3.33
N HIS A 252 3.23 -23.96 -4.24
CA HIS A 252 2.46 -25.19 -4.33
C HIS A 252 3.44 -26.35 -4.42
N ALA A 253 3.31 -27.35 -3.55
CA ALA A 253 4.18 -28.51 -3.53
C ALA A 253 3.35 -29.79 -3.44
N THR A 254 3.80 -30.83 -4.12
CA THR A 254 3.17 -32.15 -4.12
C THR A 254 4.23 -33.23 -3.97
N ALA A 255 3.86 -34.33 -3.33
CA ALA A 255 4.69 -35.52 -3.22
C ALA A 255 4.87 -36.23 -4.57
N PHE A 256 3.96 -36.03 -5.52
CA PHE A 256 4.03 -36.71 -6.81
C PHE A 256 3.24 -36.01 -7.94
N LEU A 257 3.92 -35.64 -9.01
CA LEU A 257 3.32 -35.22 -10.29
C LEU A 257 3.14 -36.41 -11.26
N ASN A 258 2.10 -36.37 -12.11
CA ASN A 258 1.72 -37.48 -12.99
C ASN A 258 2.37 -37.49 -14.40
N ALA A 259 3.65 -37.12 -14.53
CA ALA A 259 4.38 -36.91 -15.79
C ALA A 259 3.87 -35.77 -16.69
N SER A 260 2.60 -35.37 -16.58
CA SER A 260 2.03 -34.21 -17.28
C SER A 260 2.55 -32.88 -16.75
N GLY A 261 3.16 -32.91 -15.56
CA GLY A 261 3.67 -31.72 -14.88
C GLY A 261 2.57 -30.84 -14.29
N TRP A 262 2.98 -29.71 -13.74
CA TRP A 262 2.04 -28.69 -13.27
C TRP A 262 1.23 -28.12 -14.44
N SER A 263 -0.05 -27.85 -14.21
CA SER A 263 -0.86 -27.07 -15.16
C SER A 263 -0.25 -25.67 -15.41
N PRO A 264 -0.74 -24.90 -16.40
CA PRO A 264 -0.37 -23.50 -16.54
C PRO A 264 -0.61 -22.68 -15.26
N ALA A 265 0.06 -21.53 -15.14
CA ALA A 265 -0.18 -20.61 -14.04
C ALA A 265 -1.65 -20.12 -14.06
N PRO A 266 -2.29 -19.97 -12.89
CA PRO A 266 -3.63 -19.41 -12.78
C PRO A 266 -3.71 -18.00 -13.39
N ALA A 267 -4.90 -17.62 -13.87
CA ALA A 267 -5.09 -16.31 -14.49
C ALA A 267 -4.73 -15.17 -13.53
N GLY A 268 -3.92 -14.21 -14.02
CA GLY A 268 -3.40 -13.11 -13.20
C GLY A 268 -2.13 -13.44 -12.40
N TYR A 269 -1.58 -14.65 -12.56
CA TYR A 269 -0.33 -15.08 -11.91
C TYR A 269 0.76 -15.36 -12.95
N THR A 270 2.01 -15.10 -12.54
CA THR A 270 3.20 -15.41 -13.34
C THR A 270 3.92 -16.62 -12.76
N ARG A 271 4.12 -17.67 -13.56
CA ARG A 271 4.98 -18.81 -13.21
C ARG A 271 6.43 -18.33 -13.13
N ARG A 272 7.07 -18.47 -11.96
CA ARG A 272 8.48 -18.08 -11.79
C ARG A 272 9.43 -19.25 -11.95
N ILE A 273 9.19 -20.33 -11.21
CA ILE A 273 10.08 -21.50 -11.20
C ILE A 273 9.37 -22.76 -10.75
N VAL A 274 9.91 -23.91 -11.15
CA VAL A 274 9.50 -25.26 -10.71
C VAL A 274 10.74 -25.98 -10.15
N ALA A 275 10.61 -26.56 -8.97
CA ALA A 275 11.54 -27.51 -8.37
C ALA A 275 11.07 -28.94 -8.66
N GLY A 276 11.98 -29.83 -9.04
CA GLY A 276 11.68 -31.24 -9.28
C GLY A 276 11.14 -31.56 -10.69
N PRO A 277 11.18 -32.84 -11.08
CA PRO A 277 10.73 -33.30 -12.39
C PRO A 277 9.20 -33.41 -12.47
N SER A 278 8.66 -33.56 -13.68
CA SER A 278 7.21 -33.72 -13.90
C SER A 278 6.63 -35.06 -13.42
N SER A 279 7.46 -35.99 -12.93
CA SER A 279 7.08 -37.35 -12.52
C SER A 279 7.60 -37.74 -11.13
N SER A 280 7.70 -36.79 -10.21
CA SER A 280 8.15 -37.01 -8.82
C SER A 280 7.64 -35.89 -7.91
N ARG A 281 8.21 -35.78 -6.70
CA ARG A 281 8.05 -34.62 -5.83
C ARG A 281 8.37 -33.36 -6.62
N SER A 282 7.54 -32.34 -6.46
CA SER A 282 7.75 -31.08 -7.14
C SER A 282 7.15 -29.94 -6.35
N MET A 283 7.73 -28.76 -6.54
CA MET A 283 7.23 -27.51 -6.00
C MET A 283 7.22 -26.45 -7.08
N VAL A 284 6.31 -25.50 -7.00
CA VAL A 284 6.20 -24.42 -7.97
C VAL A 284 5.90 -23.11 -7.26
N LEU A 285 6.50 -22.04 -7.78
CA LEU A 285 6.23 -20.67 -7.39
C LEU A 285 5.48 -19.94 -8.50
N ASN A 286 4.34 -19.39 -8.13
CA ASN A 286 3.62 -18.38 -8.89
C ASN A 286 3.67 -17.05 -8.13
N THR A 287 3.76 -15.92 -8.83
CA THR A 287 3.64 -14.61 -8.20
C THR A 287 2.48 -13.82 -8.77
N LYS A 288 1.91 -12.97 -7.93
CA LYS A 288 1.00 -11.90 -8.33
C LYS A 288 1.63 -10.60 -7.87
N ASP A 289 2.20 -9.88 -8.82
CA ASP A 289 2.89 -8.62 -8.57
C ASP A 289 1.85 -7.50 -8.48
N THR A 290 2.05 -6.52 -7.60
CA THR A 290 1.26 -5.28 -7.54
C THR A 290 -0.24 -5.55 -7.43
N THR A 291 -0.67 -6.05 -6.26
CA THR A 291 -2.07 -6.49 -6.06
C THR A 291 -2.78 -5.75 -4.94
N THR A 292 -4.07 -5.51 -5.14
CA THR A 292 -4.99 -4.95 -4.14
C THR A 292 -5.85 -6.02 -3.47
N THR A 293 -5.81 -7.24 -4.00
CA THR A 293 -6.61 -8.38 -3.54
C THR A 293 -5.81 -9.67 -3.52
N ASP A 294 -6.13 -10.54 -2.58
CA ASP A 294 -5.73 -11.94 -2.62
C ASP A 294 -6.96 -12.84 -2.84
N GLY A 295 -6.71 -14.03 -3.38
CA GLY A 295 -7.67 -15.11 -3.46
C GLY A 295 -6.97 -16.44 -3.22
N SER A 296 -7.72 -17.45 -2.79
CA SER A 296 -7.17 -18.80 -2.74
C SER A 296 -6.88 -19.28 -4.16
N VAL A 297 -5.68 -19.81 -4.38
CA VAL A 297 -5.18 -20.17 -5.72
C VAL A 297 -4.97 -21.66 -5.80
N THR A 298 -5.58 -22.31 -6.78
CA THR A 298 -5.40 -23.74 -7.02
C THR A 298 -4.45 -23.97 -8.18
N GLN A 299 -3.46 -24.82 -7.95
CA GLN A 299 -2.56 -25.34 -8.96
C GLN A 299 -2.76 -26.86 -9.08
N PRO A 300 -3.47 -27.33 -10.12
CA PRO A 300 -3.57 -28.75 -10.41
C PRO A 300 -2.20 -29.39 -10.65
N ASP A 301 -1.96 -30.53 -9.99
CA ASP A 301 -0.71 -31.29 -10.05
C ASP A 301 -0.80 -32.52 -10.98
N GLY A 302 -2.00 -32.73 -11.54
CA GLY A 302 -2.32 -33.85 -12.43
C GLY A 302 -2.38 -35.21 -11.73
N SER A 303 -2.05 -35.29 -10.44
CA SER A 303 -1.91 -36.54 -9.73
C SER A 303 -3.26 -37.16 -9.37
N SER A 304 -3.24 -38.43 -8.92
CA SER A 304 -4.42 -39.13 -8.39
C SER A 304 -4.75 -38.77 -6.94
N GLY A 305 -4.05 -37.78 -6.37
CA GLY A 305 -4.29 -37.29 -5.01
C GLY A 305 -3.20 -37.75 -4.06
N TRP A 306 -2.18 -36.90 -3.87
CA TRP A 306 -1.05 -37.16 -2.99
C TRP A 306 -0.90 -36.08 -1.94
N ALA A 307 -0.03 -36.34 -0.96
CA ALA A 307 0.37 -35.38 0.04
C ALA A 307 0.86 -34.10 -0.64
N TYR A 308 0.30 -32.96 -0.25
CA TYR A 308 0.65 -31.65 -0.77
C TYR A 308 0.83 -30.67 0.39
N ALA A 309 1.56 -29.60 0.10
CA ALA A 309 1.55 -28.41 0.93
C ALA A 309 1.53 -27.17 0.05
N ALA A 310 0.98 -26.08 0.56
CA ALA A 310 0.94 -24.81 -0.14
C ALA A 310 1.05 -23.65 0.84
N ALA A 311 1.57 -22.53 0.38
CA ALA A 311 1.70 -21.33 1.19
C ALA A 311 1.49 -20.08 0.33
N THR A 312 0.89 -19.08 0.96
CA THR A 312 0.75 -17.73 0.42
C THR A 312 1.48 -16.77 1.35
N VAL A 313 2.36 -15.94 0.79
CA VAL A 313 3.13 -14.95 1.54
C VAL A 313 3.04 -13.61 0.83
N GLU A 314 2.54 -12.60 1.54
CA GLU A 314 2.60 -11.21 1.11
C GLU A 314 3.92 -10.57 1.51
N ILE A 315 4.59 -9.95 0.54
CA ILE A 315 5.74 -9.09 0.77
C ILE A 315 5.29 -7.63 0.67
N ILE A 316 5.60 -6.84 1.70
CA ILE A 316 5.21 -5.43 1.81
C ILE A 316 6.41 -4.48 1.72
N ASN A 317 6.16 -3.29 1.20
CA ASN A 317 7.13 -2.19 1.15
C ASN A 317 7.05 -1.23 2.33
#